data_AF-A0A961GSE8-F1
#
_entry.id   AF-A0A961GSE8-F1
#
_cell.length_a   1.000
_cell.length_b   1.000
_cell.length_c   1.000
_cell.angle_alpha   90.00
_cell.angle_beta   90.00
_cell.angle_gamma   90.00
#
_symmetry.space_group_name_H-M   'P 1'
#
loop_
_entity.id
_entity.type
_entity.pdbx_description
1 polymer ?
#
loop_
_entity_poly.entity_id
_entity_poly.type
_entity_poly.pdbx_seq_one_letter_code
_entity_poly.pdbx_strand_id
1 'polypeptide(L)'
;MLSYDEAARQVTAAGMPFETMQQDVMGVPRTLFRNAPNSLRDIVVAASARSDDVTFLVYEDERWGFERFGREVAALGTALVEQYGIGRGDRVAI
;
A
#
# COMPACT_ATOMS: atom_id res chain seq x y z
N MET A 1 -8.90 30.57 -11.68
CA MET A 1 -8.46 29.17 -11.80
C MET A 1 -7.20 29.04 -10.97
N LEU A 2 -7.11 28.04 -10.09
CA LEU A 2 -5.88 27.78 -9.32
C LEU A 2 -4.78 27.31 -10.28
N SER A 3 -3.55 27.73 -10.03
CA SER A 3 -2.37 27.09 -10.60
C SER A 3 -2.18 25.68 -10.03
N TYR A 4 -1.37 24.86 -10.68
CA TYR A 4 -1.02 23.53 -10.19
C TYR A 4 -0.45 23.57 -8.76
N ASP A 5 0.47 24.51 -8.48
CA ASP A 5 1.13 24.62 -7.17
C ASP A 5 0.18 25.08 -6.07
N GLU A 6 -0.80 25.93 -6.40
CA GLU A 6 -1.84 26.32 -5.45
C GLU A 6 -2.80 25.17 -5.16
N ALA A 7 -3.21 24.43 -6.19
CA ALA A 7 -4.07 23.25 -6.03
C ALA A 7 -3.38 22.15 -5.22
N ALA A 8 -2.11 21.86 -5.51
CA ALA A 8 -1.31 20.90 -4.75
C ALA A 8 -1.20 21.29 -3.28
N ARG A 9 -0.80 22.55 -2.99
CA ARG A 9 -0.72 23.06 -1.62
C ARG A 9 -2.05 22.97 -0.88
N GLN A 10 -3.15 23.23 -1.56
CA GLN A 10 -4.48 23.15 -0.96
C GLN A 10 -4.81 21.72 -0.52
N VAL A 11 -4.62 20.71 -1.38
CA VAL A 11 -4.98 19.33 -1.02
C VAL A 11 -4.00 18.65 -0.05
N THR A 12 -2.78 19.19 0.08
CA THR A 12 -1.74 18.68 1.01
C THR A 12 -1.64 19.43 2.34
N ALA A 13 -2.48 20.43 2.58
CA ALA A 13 -2.50 21.23 3.81
C ALA A 13 -3.00 20.42 5.02
N ALA A 14 -2.82 20.99 6.23
CA ALA A 14 -3.33 20.39 7.47
C ALA A 14 -4.85 20.18 7.41
N GLY A 15 -5.32 19.00 7.81
CA GLY A 15 -6.73 18.61 7.79
C GLY A 15 -7.28 18.25 6.40
N MET A 16 -6.45 18.27 5.36
CA MET A 16 -6.87 17.93 4.00
C MET A 16 -6.61 16.45 3.69
N PRO A 17 -7.26 15.86 2.68
CA PRO A 17 -7.18 14.42 2.41
C PRO A 17 -5.75 13.90 2.21
N PHE A 18 -4.86 14.73 1.67
CA PHE A 18 -3.46 14.41 1.44
C PHE A 18 -2.53 15.22 2.35
N GLU A 19 -2.97 15.54 3.57
CA GLU A 19 -2.14 16.25 4.55
C GLU A 19 -0.72 15.68 4.59
N THR A 20 0.27 16.57 4.51
CA THR A 20 1.68 16.20 4.52
C THR A 20 2.37 16.56 5.84
N MET A 21 3.41 15.80 6.17
CA MET A 21 4.28 16.05 7.31
C MET A 21 5.74 15.78 6.94
N GLN A 22 6.66 16.40 7.66
CA GLN A 22 8.09 16.08 7.56
C GLN A 22 8.44 14.99 8.56
N GLN A 23 9.17 13.97 8.10
CA GLN A 23 9.69 12.90 8.96
C GLN A 23 11.04 12.40 8.45
N ASP A 24 11.94 12.09 9.38
CA ASP A 24 13.18 11.38 9.06
C ASP A 24 12.90 9.91 8.78
N VAL A 25 13.26 9.48 7.57
CA VAL A 25 13.15 8.08 7.14
C VAL A 25 14.55 7.60 6.80
N MET A 26 15.06 6.61 7.54
CA MET A 26 16.41 6.08 7.34
C MET A 26 17.49 7.18 7.35
N GLY A 27 17.36 8.18 8.23
CA GLY A 27 18.29 9.30 8.36
C GLY A 27 18.20 10.39 7.28
N VAL A 28 17.19 10.32 6.40
CA VAL A 28 16.95 11.35 5.37
C VAL A 28 15.59 12.00 5.63
N PRO A 29 15.53 13.35 5.74
CA PRO A 29 14.27 14.05 5.91
C PRO A 29 13.43 13.93 4.64
N ARG A 30 12.18 13.52 4.80
CA ARG A 30 11.23 13.34 3.69
C ARG A 30 9.87 13.94 4.04
N THR A 31 9.17 14.39 2.99
CA THR A 31 7.76 14.74 3.06
C THR A 31 6.93 13.47 2.87
N LEU A 32 6.08 13.18 3.85
CA LEU A 32 5.19 12.02 3.86
C LEU A 32 3.74 12.47 3.95
N PHE A 33 2.81 11.64 3.48
CA PHE A 33 1.40 11.82 3.80
C PHE A 33 1.15 11.38 5.25
N ARG A 34 0.55 12.25 6.05
CA ARG A 34 0.27 12.00 7.47
C ARG A 34 -0.58 10.75 7.68
N ASN A 35 -1.53 10.52 6.78
CA ASN A 35 -2.52 9.44 6.88
C ASN A 35 -2.15 8.22 6.00
N ALA A 36 -0.90 8.11 5.54
CA ALA A 36 -0.45 6.95 4.79
C ALA A 36 -0.53 5.68 5.66
N PRO A 37 -0.92 4.52 5.09
CA PRO A 37 -0.82 3.25 5.80
C PRO A 37 0.63 2.94 6.22
N ASN A 38 0.80 2.21 7.32
CA ASN A 38 2.13 1.93 7.89
C ASN A 38 2.93 0.93 7.05
N SER A 39 2.24 0.08 6.28
CA SER A 39 2.86 -0.92 5.42
C SER A 39 2.02 -1.22 4.19
N LEU A 40 2.65 -1.84 3.17
CA LEU A 40 1.92 -2.34 2.00
C LEU A 40 0.84 -3.38 2.38
N ARG A 41 1.03 -4.13 3.47
CA ARG A 41 0.03 -5.07 3.99
C ARG A 41 -1.29 -4.38 4.29
N ASP A 42 -1.24 -3.20 4.90
CA ASP A 42 -2.44 -2.44 5.27
C ASP A 42 -3.25 -2.05 4.03
N ILE A 43 -2.56 -1.73 2.92
CA ILE A 43 -3.19 -1.45 1.63
C ILE A 43 -3.90 -2.69 1.09
N VAL A 44 -3.24 -3.86 1.11
CA VAL A 44 -3.85 -5.12 0.66
C VAL A 44 -5.10 -5.44 1.47
N VAL A 45 -5.00 -5.38 2.80
CA VAL A 45 -6.12 -5.65 3.71
C VAL A 45 -7.30 -4.72 3.45
N ALA A 46 -7.05 -3.41 3.31
CA ALA A 46 -8.10 -2.44 3.01
C ALA A 46 -8.71 -2.66 1.61
N ALA A 47 -7.88 -3.05 0.64
CA ALA A 47 -8.31 -3.26 -0.73
C ALA A 47 -9.17 -4.52 -0.90
N SER A 48 -8.95 -5.58 -0.11
CA SER A 48 -9.74 -6.81 -0.13
C SER A 48 -11.24 -6.58 0.09
N ALA A 49 -11.63 -5.47 0.72
CA ALA A 49 -13.05 -5.10 0.91
C ALA A 49 -13.79 -4.74 -0.39
N ARG A 50 -13.07 -4.54 -1.52
CA ARG A 50 -13.67 -4.23 -2.84
C ARG A 50 -14.33 -5.44 -3.52
N SER A 51 -14.27 -6.63 -2.92
CA SER A 51 -14.81 -7.92 -3.41
C SER A 51 -14.17 -8.44 -4.71
N ASP A 52 -14.57 -9.63 -5.14
CA ASP A 52 -14.09 -10.26 -6.37
C ASP A 52 -14.77 -9.74 -7.66
N ASP A 53 -15.87 -8.99 -7.53
CA ASP A 53 -16.58 -8.39 -8.68
C ASP A 53 -15.75 -7.30 -9.38
N VAL A 54 -14.74 -6.76 -8.70
CA VAL A 54 -13.83 -5.75 -9.25
C VAL A 54 -12.49 -6.41 -9.56
N THR A 55 -12.11 -6.41 -10.83
CA THR A 55 -10.81 -6.94 -11.27
C THR A 55 -9.66 -6.13 -10.68
N PHE A 56 -8.71 -6.82 -10.06
CA PHE A 56 -7.49 -6.26 -9.50
C PHE A 56 -6.24 -6.63 -10.32
N LEU A 57 -6.09 -7.90 -10.65
CA LEU A 57 -4.93 -8.42 -11.39
C LEU A 57 -5.39 -9.07 -12.69
N VAL A 58 -4.68 -8.77 -13.78
CA VAL A 58 -4.86 -9.38 -15.10
C VAL A 58 -3.51 -9.91 -15.56
N TYR A 59 -3.44 -11.19 -15.88
CA TYR A 59 -2.27 -11.82 -16.48
C TYR A 59 -2.73 -12.79 -17.56
N GLU A 60 -2.41 -12.50 -18.81
CA GLU A 60 -2.92 -13.23 -19.98
C GLU A 60 -4.46 -13.37 -19.91
N ASP A 61 -4.97 -14.61 -19.90
CA ASP A 61 -6.39 -14.90 -19.79
C ASP A 61 -6.92 -14.93 -18.35
N GLU A 62 -6.04 -14.84 -17.36
CA GLU A 62 -6.40 -14.90 -15.95
C GLU A 62 -6.75 -13.51 -15.37
N ARG A 63 -7.82 -13.50 -14.57
CA ARG A 63 -8.30 -12.30 -13.85
C ARG A 63 -8.58 -12.65 -12.40
N TRP A 64 -8.02 -11.86 -11.49
CA TRP A 64 -8.28 -11.98 -10.06
C TRP A 64 -8.98 -10.72 -9.57
N GLY A 65 -9.96 -10.91 -8.70
CA GLY A 65 -10.53 -9.84 -7.91
C GLY A 65 -9.71 -9.49 -6.67
N PHE A 66 -10.13 -8.45 -5.96
CA PHE A 66 -9.40 -7.96 -4.78
C PHE A 66 -9.42 -8.96 -3.62
N GLU A 67 -10.52 -9.67 -3.40
CA GLU A 67 -10.65 -10.62 -2.30
C GLU A 67 -9.75 -11.84 -2.53
N ARG A 68 -9.79 -12.43 -3.73
CA ARG A 68 -8.88 -13.51 -4.12
C ARG A 68 -7.43 -13.10 -3.97
N PHE A 69 -7.03 -11.96 -4.54
CA PHE A 69 -5.64 -11.49 -4.42
C PHE A 69 -5.21 -11.35 -2.95
N GLY A 70 -6.04 -10.73 -2.12
CA GLY A 70 -5.76 -10.58 -0.69
C GLY A 70 -5.58 -11.91 0.03
N ARG A 71 -6.43 -12.90 -0.27
CA ARG A 71 -6.34 -14.26 0.29
C ARG A 71 -5.06 -14.99 -0.13
N GLU A 72 -4.71 -14.94 -1.41
CA GLU A 72 -3.50 -15.59 -1.94
C GLU A 72 -2.22 -14.98 -1.36
N VAL A 73 -2.14 -13.64 -1.27
CA VAL A 73 -1.01 -12.94 -0.64
C VAL A 73 -0.91 -13.29 0.84
N ALA A 74 -2.03 -13.36 1.56
CA ALA A 74 -2.03 -13.76 2.97
C ALA A 74 -1.52 -15.20 3.15
N ALA A 75 -1.99 -16.14 2.32
CA ALA A 75 -1.55 -17.53 2.37
C ALA A 75 -0.05 -17.68 2.10
N LEU A 76 0.47 -17.01 1.06
CA LEU A 76 1.90 -17.00 0.76
C LEU A 76 2.71 -16.37 1.91
N GLY A 77 2.25 -15.26 2.47
CA GLY A 77 2.88 -14.60 3.61
C GLY A 77 2.96 -15.50 4.84
N THR A 78 1.88 -16.20 5.16
CA THR A 78 1.86 -17.20 6.25
C THR A 78 2.86 -18.32 5.99
N ALA A 79 2.91 -18.88 4.78
CA ALA A 79 3.87 -19.93 4.45
C ALA A 79 5.33 -19.46 4.58
N LEU A 80 5.65 -18.25 4.08
CA LEU A 80 6.98 -17.66 4.22
C LEU A 80 7.43 -17.54 5.67
N VAL A 81 6.53 -17.12 6.57
CA VAL A 81 6.85 -16.99 7.99
C VAL A 81 6.90 -18.34 8.69
N GLU A 82 5.86 -19.15 8.58
CA GLU A 82 5.69 -20.36 9.38
C GLU A 82 6.50 -21.55 8.88
N GLN A 83 6.64 -21.70 7.56
CA GLN A 83 7.32 -22.86 6.96
C GLN A 83 8.78 -22.56 6.64
N TYR A 84 9.07 -21.34 6.18
CA TYR A 84 10.40 -20.93 5.75
C TYR A 84 11.14 -20.03 6.75
N GLY A 85 10.49 -19.63 7.86
CA GLY A 85 11.12 -18.90 8.95
C GLY A 85 11.52 -17.46 8.61
N ILE A 86 10.92 -16.86 7.57
CA ILE A 86 11.25 -15.49 7.14
C ILE A 86 10.85 -14.47 8.21
N GLY A 87 11.81 -13.61 8.57
CA GLY A 87 11.67 -12.56 9.57
C GLY A 87 11.86 -11.15 9.04
N ARG A 88 11.78 -10.17 9.95
CA ARG A 88 11.97 -8.75 9.62
C ARG A 88 13.41 -8.49 9.17
N GLY A 89 13.57 -7.96 7.97
CA GLY A 89 14.87 -7.61 7.40
C GLY A 89 15.44 -8.65 6.44
N ASP A 90 14.83 -9.85 6.40
CA ASP A 90 15.20 -10.89 5.45
C ASP A 90 14.83 -10.47 4.02
N ARG A 91 15.60 -10.99 3.06
CA ARG A 91 15.48 -10.65 1.63
C ARG A 91 15.06 -11.89 0.88
N VAL A 92 13.97 -11.80 0.13
CA VAL A 92 13.42 -12.89 -0.69
C VAL A 92 13.63 -12.52 -2.17
N ALA A 93 14.25 -13.43 -2.94
CA ALA A 93 14.38 -13.26 -4.38
C ALA A 93 13.06 -13.62 -5.09
N ILE A 94 12.77 -12.94 -6.19
CA ILE A 94 11.59 -13.16 -7.05
C ILE A 94 12.08 -13.58 -8.43
#